data_AF-A0A523QIX7-F1
#
_entry.id   AF-A0A523QIX7-F1
#
_cell.length_a   1.000
_cell.length_b   1.000
_cell.length_c   1.000
_cell.angle_alpha   90.00
_cell.angle_beta   90.00
_cell.angle_gamma   90.00
#
_symmetry.space_group_name_H-M   'P 1'
#
loop_
_entity.id
_entity.type
_entity.pdbx_description
1 polymer ?
#
loop_
_entity_poly.entity_id
_entity_poly.type
_entity_poly.pdbx_seq_one_letter_code
_entity_poly.pdbx_strand_id
1 'polypeptide(L)'
;MFCLARKLSMRTAYPLGKEVRKMAKAYLRIKVEMGRERGVRDALLNFEEVETAELTTGDQDVLVLIKADSYDDILQVVIDRLRTIKGITDTTTDLVLE
;
A
#
# COMPACT_ATOMS: atom_id res chain seq x y z
N MET A 1 19.27 -58.97 5.90
CA MET A 1 19.60 -57.79 6.73
C MET A 1 18.54 -56.74 6.42
N PHE A 2 17.66 -56.51 7.40
CA PHE A 2 16.42 -55.73 7.28
C PHE A 2 16.71 -54.23 7.12
N CYS A 3 16.04 -53.56 6.18
CA CYS A 3 15.50 -52.23 6.43
C CYS A 3 14.19 -52.09 5.65
N LEU A 4 13.08 -52.15 6.39
CA LEU A 4 11.71 -52.11 5.89
C LEU A 4 11.13 -50.71 6.14
N ALA A 5 10.52 -50.16 5.09
CA ALA A 5 9.39 -49.22 5.06
C ALA A 5 9.50 -47.82 5.70
N ARG A 6 9.20 -46.79 4.88
CA ARG A 6 7.87 -46.15 4.89
C ARG A 6 7.63 -45.27 3.65
N LYS A 7 6.58 -45.59 2.90
CA LYS A 7 5.85 -44.66 2.02
C LYS A 7 4.90 -43.83 2.88
N LEU A 8 4.94 -42.50 2.78
CA LEU A 8 3.79 -41.58 2.73
C LEU A 8 4.35 -40.16 2.48
N SER A 9 4.23 -39.63 1.27
CA SER A 9 3.20 -38.64 0.91
C SER A 9 3.40 -37.29 1.58
N MET A 10 3.89 -36.30 0.82
CA MET A 10 3.16 -35.04 0.62
C MET A 10 3.58 -34.46 -0.74
N ARG A 11 2.65 -34.51 -1.68
CA ARG A 11 2.66 -33.74 -2.91
C ARG A 11 2.23 -32.31 -2.55
N THR A 12 3.11 -31.35 -2.78
CA THR A 12 2.78 -30.09 -3.48
C THR A 12 4.08 -29.39 -3.81
N ALA A 13 4.54 -29.58 -5.05
CA ALA A 13 5.52 -28.69 -5.65
C ALA A 13 4.86 -27.31 -5.77
N TYR A 14 5.31 -26.35 -4.95
CA TYR A 14 5.09 -24.95 -5.26
C TYR A 14 6.00 -24.60 -6.44
N PRO A 15 5.48 -24.07 -7.55
CA PRO A 15 6.36 -23.58 -8.60
C PRO A 15 7.11 -22.36 -8.08
N LEU A 16 8.40 -22.53 -7.78
CA LEU A 16 9.36 -21.44 -7.65
C LEU A 16 9.48 -20.78 -9.04
N GLY A 17 8.79 -19.67 -9.24
CA GLY A 17 8.77 -18.97 -10.53
C GLY A 17 8.19 -17.55 -10.52
N LYS A 18 8.09 -16.90 -9.36
CA LYS A 18 7.85 -15.46 -9.27
C LYS A 18 8.82 -14.91 -8.24
N GLU A 19 9.80 -14.11 -8.67
CA GLU A 19 10.44 -13.20 -7.73
C GLU A 19 9.34 -12.32 -7.13
N VAL A 20 9.08 -12.50 -5.84
CA VAL A 20 8.23 -11.57 -5.10
C VAL A 20 9.08 -10.32 -4.90
N ARG A 21 8.99 -9.38 -5.84
CA ARG A 21 9.59 -8.05 -5.65
C ARG A 21 8.99 -7.45 -4.38
N LYS A 22 9.84 -7.19 -3.39
CA LYS A 22 9.44 -6.55 -2.14
C LYS A 22 9.15 -5.08 -2.48
N MET A 23 7.88 -4.74 -2.63
CA MET A 23 7.45 -3.35 -2.86
C MET A 23 7.47 -2.59 -1.54
N ALA A 24 7.98 -1.37 -1.57
CA ALA A 24 7.86 -0.43 -0.47
C ALA A 24 6.38 -0.11 -0.22
N LYS A 25 6.02 0.11 1.05
CA LYS A 25 4.66 0.48 1.44
C LYS A 25 4.67 1.65 2.42
N ALA A 26 3.63 2.46 2.34
CA ALA A 26 3.41 3.53 3.31
C ALA A 26 1.92 3.75 3.54
N TYR A 27 1.56 4.15 4.76
CA TYR A 27 0.27 4.75 5.03
C TYR A 27 0.40 6.27 4.89
N LEU A 28 -0.42 6.86 4.04
CA LEU A 28 -0.53 8.30 3.92
C LEU A 28 -1.82 8.74 4.62
N ARG A 29 -1.65 9.49 5.70
CA ARG A 29 -2.73 10.12 6.46
C ARG A 29 -2.97 11.51 5.92
N ILE A 30 -4.20 11.80 5.52
CA ILE A 30 -4.55 13.04 4.82
C ILE A 30 -5.65 13.77 5.60
N LYS A 31 -5.40 15.05 5.88
CA LYS A 31 -6.44 16.00 6.30
C LYS A 31 -6.93 16.77 5.10
N VAL A 32 -8.22 17.05 5.06
CA VAL A 32 -8.87 17.69 3.93
C VAL A 32 -9.74 18.86 4.36
N GLU A 33 -9.96 19.77 3.43
CA GLU A 33 -10.96 20.82 3.56
C GLU A 33 -12.35 20.19 3.79
N MET A 34 -13.11 20.75 4.72
CA MET A 34 -14.45 20.27 5.06
C MET A 34 -15.33 20.17 3.82
N GLY A 35 -16.01 19.03 3.67
CA GLY A 35 -16.91 18.74 2.56
C GLY A 35 -16.21 18.27 1.28
N ARG A 36 -14.88 18.13 1.28
CA ARG A 36 -14.12 17.61 0.13
C ARG A 36 -13.62 16.18 0.29
N GLU A 37 -13.95 15.51 1.39
CA GLU A 37 -13.39 14.21 1.78
C GLU A 37 -13.64 13.16 0.69
N ARG A 38 -14.89 13.04 0.22
CA ARG A 38 -15.25 12.12 -0.86
C ARG A 38 -14.53 12.44 -2.17
N GLY A 39 -14.49 13.71 -2.56
CA GLY A 39 -13.86 14.13 -3.81
C GLY A 39 -12.35 13.89 -3.82
N VAL A 40 -11.68 14.13 -2.69
CA VAL A 40 -10.24 13.84 -2.55
C VAL A 40 -9.98 12.34 -2.55
N ARG A 41 -10.75 11.54 -1.80
CA ARG A 41 -10.65 10.07 -1.86
C ARG A 41 -10.82 9.57 -3.30
N ASP A 42 -11.84 10.03 -4.01
CA ASP A 42 -12.10 9.57 -5.37
C ASP A 42 -11.00 9.99 -6.34
N ALA A 43 -10.40 11.17 -6.14
CA ALA A 43 -9.22 11.60 -6.89
C ALA A 43 -8.02 10.68 -6.64
N LEU A 44 -7.75 10.34 -5.37
CA LEU A 44 -6.64 9.46 -4.95
C LEU A 44 -6.73 8.06 -5.55
N LEU A 45 -7.94 7.51 -5.71
CA LEU A 45 -8.13 6.17 -6.29
C LEU A 45 -7.80 6.09 -7.79
N ASN A 46 -7.53 7.20 -8.47
CA ASN A 46 -7.09 7.20 -9.87
C ASN A 46 -5.57 7.03 -10.04
N PHE A 47 -4.82 6.94 -8.95
CA PHE A 47 -3.37 6.76 -8.97
C PHE A 47 -3.02 5.28 -8.83
N GLU A 48 -2.20 4.75 -9.74
CA GLU A 48 -1.83 3.32 -9.75
C GLU A 48 -1.06 2.90 -8.48
N GLU A 49 -0.32 3.83 -7.87
CA GLU A 49 0.41 3.60 -6.63
C GLU A 49 -0.49 3.53 -5.39
N VAL A 50 -1.74 4.00 -5.51
CA VAL A 50 -2.72 3.94 -4.42
C VAL A 50 -3.44 2.60 -4.47
N GLU A 51 -3.16 1.74 -3.50
CA GLU A 51 -3.82 0.45 -3.37
C GLU A 51 -5.21 0.59 -2.75
N THR A 52 -5.33 1.42 -1.70
CA THR A 52 -6.62 1.76 -1.08
C THR A 52 -6.66 3.21 -0.63
N ALA A 53 -7.87 3.77 -0.56
CA ALA A 53 -8.15 5.05 0.06
C ALA A 53 -9.52 5.00 0.74
N GLU A 54 -9.54 5.07 2.08
CA GLU A 54 -10.76 5.04 2.87
C GLU A 54 -11.01 6.36 3.60
N LEU A 55 -12.29 6.73 3.73
CA LEU A 55 -12.66 7.79 4.66
C LEU A 55 -12.60 7.24 6.08
N THR A 56 -11.92 7.92 6.98
CA THR A 56 -11.72 7.47 8.35
C THR A 56 -12.15 8.53 9.35
N THR A 57 -12.58 8.10 10.53
CA THR A 57 -12.72 8.97 11.69
C THR A 57 -11.44 8.88 12.52
N GLY A 58 -10.72 9.98 12.71
CA GLY A 58 -9.47 10.02 13.47
C GLY A 58 -8.73 11.34 13.27
N ASP A 59 -7.41 11.33 13.46
CA ASP A 59 -6.55 12.50 13.21
C ASP A 59 -6.41 12.84 11.73
N GLN A 60 -6.97 12.00 10.86
CA GLN A 60 -7.04 12.16 9.42
C GLN A 60 -8.44 11.83 8.91
N ASP A 61 -8.83 12.46 7.82
CA ASP A 61 -10.12 12.25 7.18
C ASP A 61 -10.04 11.15 6.11
N VAL A 62 -8.88 11.00 5.47
CA VAL A 62 -8.59 9.94 4.50
C VAL A 62 -7.31 9.20 4.88
N LEU A 63 -7.38 7.87 4.92
CA LEU A 63 -6.22 6.99 5.08
C LEU A 63 -5.98 6.28 3.75
N VAL A 64 -4.73 6.27 3.30
CA VAL A 64 -4.34 5.73 1.99
C VAL A 64 -3.20 4.73 2.17
N LEU A 65 -3.32 3.56 1.56
CA LEU A 65 -2.22 2.61 1.42
C LEU A 65 -1.55 2.80 0.06
N ILE A 66 -0.25 3.11 0.08
CA ILE A 66 0.55 3.33 -1.12
C ILE A 66 1.56 2.20 -1.29
N LYS A 67 1.75 1.75 -2.52
CA LYS A 67 2.78 0.79 -2.92
C LYS A 67 3.61 1.31 -4.09
N ALA A 68 4.93 1.19 -3.99
CA ALA A 68 5.85 1.48 -5.09
C ALA A 68 7.10 0.59 -5.02
N ASP A 69 8.00 0.72 -5.98
CA ASP A 69 9.22 -0.08 -6.05
C ASP A 69 10.23 0.28 -4.93
N SER A 70 10.25 1.54 -4.48
CA SER A 70 11.11 2.02 -3.39
C SER A 70 10.43 3.08 -2.50
N TYR A 71 11.02 3.39 -1.34
CA TYR A 71 10.53 4.49 -0.50
C TYR A 71 10.72 5.85 -1.18
N ASP A 72 11.77 6.04 -1.98
CA ASP A 72 11.99 7.28 -2.73
C ASP A 72 10.87 7.50 -3.76
N ASP A 73 10.44 6.44 -4.44
CA ASP A 73 9.31 6.50 -5.38
C ASP A 73 8.01 6.88 -4.66
N ILE A 74 7.76 6.33 -3.46
CA ILE A 74 6.61 6.73 -2.63
C ILE A 74 6.68 8.23 -2.31
N LEU A 75 7.83 8.71 -1.81
CA LEU A 75 7.99 10.11 -1.42
C LEU A 75 7.80 11.05 -2.63
N GLN A 76 8.33 10.67 -3.79
CA GLN A 76 8.16 11.44 -5.02
C GLN A 76 6.70 11.48 -5.45
N VAL A 77 5.99 10.35 -5.47
CA VAL A 77 4.56 10.30 -5.80
C VAL A 77 3.73 11.14 -4.82
N VAL A 78 4.04 11.08 -3.53
CA VAL A 78 3.35 11.88 -2.52
C VAL A 78 3.55 13.38 -2.78
N ILE A 79 4.79 13.84 -2.98
CA ILE A 79 5.12 15.26 -3.14
C ILE A 79 4.61 15.82 -4.47
N ASP A 80 4.90 15.13 -5.57
CA ASP A 80 4.68 15.66 -6.91
C ASP A 80 3.23 15.49 -7.39
N ARG A 81 2.51 14.52 -6.82
CA ARG A 81 1.20 14.11 -7.32
C ARG A 81 0.14 14.18 -6.23
N LEU A 82 0.22 13.33 -5.21
CA LEU A 82 -0.91 13.18 -4.27
C LEU A 82 -1.18 14.48 -3.49
N ARG A 83 -0.14 15.17 -3.00
CA ARG A 83 -0.28 16.44 -2.26
C ARG A 83 -0.79 17.60 -3.11
N THR A 84 -0.76 17.48 -4.45
CA THR A 84 -1.26 18.54 -5.35
C THR A 84 -2.78 18.52 -5.50
N ILE A 85 -3.44 17.45 -5.03
CA ILE A 85 -4.90 17.32 -5.11
C ILE A 85 -5.55 18.44 -4.31
N LYS A 86 -6.35 19.25 -5.00
CA LYS A 86 -7.05 20.39 -4.42
C LYS A 86 -7.97 19.95 -3.28
N GLY A 87 -7.82 20.59 -2.12
CA GLY A 87 -8.59 20.28 -0.92
C GLY A 87 -7.82 19.50 0.12
N ILE A 88 -6.65 18.96 -0.21
CA ILE A 88 -5.72 18.44 0.81
C ILE A 88 -5.10 19.63 1.56
N THR A 89 -5.14 19.57 2.89
CA THR A 89 -4.60 20.63 3.77
C THR A 89 -3.33 20.19 4.46
N ASP A 90 -3.22 18.90 4.80
CA ASP A 90 -2.05 18.34 5.47
C ASP A 90 -1.90 16.84 5.15
N THR A 91 -0.66 16.36 5.20
CA THR A 91 -0.35 14.94 4.98
C THR A 91 0.75 14.48 5.91
N THR A 92 0.60 13.30 6.50
CA THR A 92 1.67 12.57 7.20
C THR A 92 1.91 11.22 6.55
N THR A 93 3.17 10.88 6.26
CA THR A 93 3.55 9.61 5.61
C THR A 93 4.23 8.70 6.62
N ASP A 94 3.60 7.57 6.91
CA ASP A 94 4.11 6.55 7.82
C ASP A 94 4.66 5.38 6.99
N LEU A 95 5.98 5.29 6.86
CA LEU A 95 6.64 4.21 6.10
C LEU A 95 6.52 2.87 6.84
N VAL A 96 6.16 1.82 6.12
CA VAL A 96 6.05 0.46 6.69
C VAL A 96 7.42 -0.19 6.68
N LEU A 97 7.99 -0.47 7.85
CA LEU A 97 9.26 -1.16 7.99
C LEU A 97 9.04 -2.69 7.98
N GLU A 98 9.81 -3.41 7.16
CA GLU A 98 9.81 -4.89 7.06
C GLU A 98 11.20 -5.49 7.32
#